data_AF-A0A7D6CCU1-F1
#
_entry.id   AF-A0A7D6CCU1-F1
#
_cell.length_a   1.000
_cell.length_b   1.000
_cell.length_c   1.000
_cell.angle_alpha   90.00
_cell.angle_beta   90.00
_cell.angle_gamma   90.00
#
_symmetry.space_group_name_H-M   'P 1'
#
loop_
_entity.id
_entity.type
_entity.pdbx_description
1 polymer ?
#
loop_
_entity_poly.entity_id
_entity_poly.type
_entity_poly.pdbx_seq_one_letter_code
_entity_poly.pdbx_strand_id
1 'polypeptide(L)'
;MADRILFVCHANLCRSPMAEYLAAQLMAKLPVEVASAGTDAVDGRPMHPYAAEVAAETGREPARFRSRALTAAHLADAALVLTSTRRQRSVCVSLAPAALHRTFTLRQFGRLAGAAATPDGTDTGALRAAVRAAALARGLLQPAAPSDDDLLDPIGGTPADFRRCAREIERALAPVAALIEAAG
;
A
#
# COMPACT_ATOMS: atom_id res chain seq x y z
N MET A 1 -10.44 17.44 -2.68
CA MET A 1 -9.11 16.82 -2.76
C MET A 1 -9.32 15.32 -2.80
N ALA A 2 -8.64 14.60 -3.69
CA ALA A 2 -8.72 13.14 -3.73
C ALA A 2 -8.05 12.55 -2.48
N ASP A 3 -8.60 11.45 -1.97
CA ASP A 3 -8.02 10.78 -0.81
C ASP A 3 -6.79 9.98 -1.23
N ARG A 4 -5.80 9.87 -0.33
CA ARG A 4 -4.49 9.29 -0.64
C ARG A 4 -4.24 7.95 0.05
N ILE A 5 -3.67 7.00 -0.70
CA ILE A 5 -3.05 5.77 -0.18
C ILE A 5 -1.53 5.97 -0.11
N LEU A 6 -0.95 5.72 1.05
CA LEU A 6 0.50 5.74 1.26
C LEU A 6 1.06 4.32 1.40
N PHE A 7 1.95 3.93 0.51
CA PHE A 7 2.71 2.68 0.60
C PHE A 7 4.02 2.88 1.36
N VAL A 8 4.31 2.02 2.33
CA VAL A 8 5.52 2.16 3.17
C VAL A 8 6.34 0.88 3.16
N CYS A 9 7.64 1.01 2.87
CA CYS A 9 8.60 -0.08 3.08
C CYS A 9 9.81 0.39 3.91
N HIS A 10 10.94 -0.30 3.81
CA HIS A 10 12.15 0.08 4.55
C HIS A 10 12.84 1.29 3.90
N ALA A 11 13.46 1.10 2.73
CA ALA A 11 14.28 2.12 2.07
C ALA A 11 13.56 2.92 0.97
N ASN A 12 12.29 2.61 0.66
CA ASN A 12 11.53 3.20 -0.45
C ASN A 12 12.17 3.04 -1.85
N LEU A 13 12.79 1.88 -2.11
CA LEU A 13 13.45 1.59 -3.40
C LEU A 13 12.84 0.41 -4.17
N CYS A 14 12.12 -0.49 -3.49
CA CYS A 14 11.62 -1.74 -4.08
C CYS A 14 10.10 -1.91 -3.85
N ARG A 15 9.71 -2.44 -2.68
CA ARG A 15 8.34 -2.87 -2.39
C ARG A 15 7.31 -1.73 -2.44
N SER A 16 7.54 -0.63 -1.74
CA SER A 16 6.58 0.49 -1.72
C SER A 16 6.51 1.26 -3.05
N PRO A 17 7.62 1.50 -3.80
CA PRO A 17 7.52 2.04 -5.15
C PRO A 17 6.81 1.11 -6.13
N MET A 18 7.09 -0.21 -6.12
CA MET A 18 6.33 -1.15 -6.96
C MET A 18 4.84 -1.09 -6.64
N ALA A 19 4.47 -1.06 -5.36
CA ALA A 19 3.08 -0.95 -4.94
C ALA A 19 2.42 0.37 -5.38
N GLU A 20 3.14 1.49 -5.31
CA GLU A 20 2.67 2.77 -5.82
C GLU A 20 2.34 2.70 -7.32
N TYR A 21 3.26 2.20 -8.15
CA TYR A 21 3.07 2.14 -9.60
C TYR A 21 1.97 1.17 -10.01
N LEU A 22 1.96 -0.02 -9.41
CA LEU A 22 0.94 -1.04 -9.66
C LEU A 22 -0.45 -0.56 -9.24
N ALA A 23 -0.57 0.07 -8.06
CA ALA A 23 -1.83 0.67 -7.63
C ALA A 23 -2.26 1.82 -8.54
N ALA A 24 -1.32 2.67 -8.98
CA ALA A 24 -1.61 3.79 -9.87
C ALA A 24 -2.14 3.34 -11.25
N GLN A 25 -1.74 2.15 -11.73
CA GLN A 25 -2.31 1.55 -12.92
C GLN A 25 -3.69 0.92 -12.62
N LEU A 26 -3.76 0.09 -11.58
CA LEU A 26 -4.98 -0.64 -11.22
C LEU A 26 -6.16 0.29 -10.89
N MET A 27 -5.88 1.41 -10.23
CA MET A 27 -6.87 2.36 -9.71
C MET A 27 -6.95 3.63 -10.56
N ALA A 28 -6.46 3.62 -11.81
CA ALA A 28 -6.34 4.82 -12.65
C ALA A 28 -7.66 5.58 -12.90
N LYS A 29 -8.80 4.90 -12.79
CA LYS A 29 -10.15 5.48 -12.96
C LYS A 29 -10.81 5.86 -11.64
N LEU A 30 -10.20 5.53 -10.50
CA LEU A 30 -10.73 5.82 -9.18
C LEU A 30 -10.22 7.19 -8.69
N PRO A 31 -11.00 7.93 -7.89
CA PRO A 31 -10.62 9.25 -7.38
C PRO A 31 -9.65 9.13 -6.18
N VAL A 32 -8.55 8.38 -6.37
CA VAL A 32 -7.57 8.05 -5.33
C VAL A 32 -6.17 8.44 -5.79
N GLU A 33 -5.45 9.16 -4.93
CA GLU A 33 -4.02 9.40 -5.11
C GLU A 33 -3.21 8.28 -4.47
N VAL A 34 -2.07 7.96 -5.05
CA VAL A 34 -1.12 7.00 -4.48
C VAL A 34 0.26 7.63 -4.34
N ALA A 35 0.97 7.23 -3.30
CA ALA A 35 2.30 7.70 -2.98
C ALA A 35 3.05 6.63 -2.18
N SER A 36 4.38 6.69 -2.17
CA SER A 36 5.20 5.83 -1.30
C SER A 36 6.26 6.57 -0.50
N ALA A 37 6.65 5.97 0.62
CA ALA A 37 7.74 6.41 1.49
C ALA A 37 8.46 5.20 2.14
N GLY A 38 9.50 5.47 2.92
CA GLY A 38 10.29 4.45 3.60
C GLY A 38 10.65 4.83 5.04
N THR A 39 10.49 3.88 5.94
CA THR A 39 10.80 4.03 7.38
C THR A 39 12.27 4.38 7.67
N ASP A 40 13.16 4.06 6.74
CA ASP A 40 14.60 4.31 6.81
C ASP A 40 15.14 4.65 5.41
N ALA A 41 14.37 5.46 4.67
CA ALA A 41 14.77 5.89 3.34
C ALA A 41 15.73 7.09 3.43
N VAL A 42 16.69 7.11 2.53
CA VAL A 42 17.45 8.31 2.20
C VAL A 42 16.76 8.98 1.02
N ASP A 43 16.50 10.28 1.10
CA ASP A 43 15.80 11.02 0.06
C ASP A 43 16.57 11.04 -1.26
N GLY A 44 15.84 11.08 -2.37
CA GLY A 44 16.41 11.38 -3.69
C GLY A 44 17.05 10.20 -4.41
N ARG A 45 16.97 8.97 -3.90
CA ARG A 45 17.52 7.79 -4.58
C ARG A 45 16.55 7.26 -5.64
N PRO A 46 17.06 6.74 -6.77
CA PRO A 46 16.23 6.05 -7.75
C PRO A 46 15.75 4.70 -7.20
N MET A 47 14.71 4.14 -7.84
CA MET A 47 14.29 2.76 -7.56
C MET A 47 15.44 1.78 -7.79
N HIS A 48 15.37 0.62 -7.14
CA HIS A 48 16.21 -0.51 -7.51
C HIS A 48 15.95 -0.88 -8.98
N PRO A 49 16.96 -1.22 -9.80
CA PRO A 49 16.78 -1.49 -11.23
C PRO A 49 15.66 -2.50 -11.53
N TYR A 50 15.65 -3.65 -10.85
CA TYR A 50 14.58 -4.65 -11.04
C TYR A 50 13.19 -4.19 -10.57
N ALA A 51 13.11 -3.28 -9.60
CA ALA A 51 11.84 -2.66 -9.23
C ALA A 51 11.40 -1.66 -10.30
N ALA A 52 12.34 -0.91 -10.88
CA ALA A 52 12.09 0.01 -11.98
C ALA A 52 11.59 -0.72 -13.23
N GLU A 53 12.12 -1.92 -13.53
CA GLU A 53 11.61 -2.79 -14.61
C GLU A 53 10.12 -3.12 -14.39
N VAL A 54 9.75 -3.60 -13.20
CA VAL A 54 8.34 -3.86 -12.83
C VAL A 54 7.49 -2.59 -12.94
N ALA A 55 8.00 -1.45 -12.49
CA ALA A 55 7.28 -0.18 -12.57
C ALA A 55 7.08 0.29 -14.03
N ALA A 56 8.04 0.05 -14.92
CA ALA A 56 7.94 0.40 -16.34
C ALA A 56 6.86 -0.42 -17.07
N GLU A 57 6.62 -1.67 -16.64
CA GLU A 57 5.55 -2.54 -17.17
C GLU A 57 4.15 -1.92 -16.98
N THR A 58 4.00 -0.93 -16.09
CA THR A 58 2.74 -0.21 -15.87
C THR A 58 2.44 0.89 -16.89
N GLY A 59 3.35 1.15 -17.83
CA GLY A 59 3.26 2.26 -18.79
C GLY A 59 3.60 3.63 -18.21
N ARG A 60 4.05 3.69 -16.95
CA ARG A 60 4.50 4.92 -16.26
C ARG A 60 6.02 5.03 -16.30
N GLU A 61 6.55 6.24 -16.10
CA GLU A 61 7.99 6.53 -16.19
C GLU A 61 8.71 6.42 -14.83
N PRO A 62 9.40 5.30 -14.50
CA PRO A 62 10.07 5.14 -13.22
C PRO A 62 11.31 6.02 -13.05
N ALA A 63 11.89 6.54 -14.14
CA ALA A 63 13.10 7.36 -14.12
C ALA A 63 12.96 8.64 -13.28
N ARG A 64 11.73 9.15 -13.13
CA ARG A 64 11.42 10.33 -12.32
C ARG A 64 11.22 10.02 -10.84
N PHE A 65 11.08 8.74 -10.47
CA PHE A 65 10.88 8.37 -9.08
C PHE A 65 12.08 8.78 -8.21
N ARG A 66 11.78 9.31 -7.02
CA ARG A 66 12.78 9.61 -5.99
C ARG A 66 12.27 9.10 -4.66
N SER A 67 13.11 8.34 -3.95
CA SER A 67 12.80 7.86 -2.62
C SER A 67 12.56 9.01 -1.65
N ARG A 68 11.71 8.75 -0.65
CA ARG A 68 11.35 9.70 0.40
C ARG A 68 11.34 9.04 1.77
N ALA A 69 11.98 9.69 2.74
CA ALA A 69 11.90 9.36 4.16
C ALA A 69 10.47 9.53 4.65
N LEU A 70 10.00 8.56 5.43
CA LEU A 70 8.70 8.63 6.07
C LEU A 70 8.69 9.76 7.11
N THR A 71 7.62 10.55 7.11
CA THR A 71 7.41 11.64 8.07
C THR A 71 6.01 11.51 8.67
N ALA A 72 5.77 12.17 9.81
CA ALA A 72 4.43 12.23 10.40
C ALA A 72 3.42 12.92 9.46
N ALA A 73 3.85 13.90 8.67
CA ALA A 73 3.01 14.58 7.68
C ALA A 73 2.49 13.60 6.60
N HIS A 74 3.37 12.73 6.07
CA HIS A 74 2.94 11.68 5.13
C HIS A 74 1.82 10.80 5.70
N LEU A 75 1.91 10.46 7.00
CA LEU A 75 0.92 9.64 7.70
C LEU A 75 -0.37 10.41 8.03
N ALA A 76 -0.26 11.72 8.28
CA ALA A 76 -1.39 12.60 8.54
C ALA A 76 -2.25 12.81 7.28
N ASP A 77 -1.61 12.98 6.13
CA ASP A 77 -2.26 13.25 4.84
C ASP A 77 -2.91 12.01 4.21
N ALA A 78 -2.46 10.81 4.58
CA ALA A 78 -2.96 9.57 4.01
C ALA A 78 -4.30 9.15 4.63
N ALA A 79 -5.30 8.84 3.79
CA ALA A 79 -6.55 8.22 4.22
C ALA A 79 -6.36 6.72 4.51
N LEU A 80 -5.36 6.09 3.90
CA LEU A 80 -4.95 4.70 4.12
C LEU A 80 -3.43 4.57 4.03
N VAL A 81 -2.82 3.86 4.98
CA VAL A 81 -1.38 3.53 4.98
C VAL A 81 -1.22 2.02 4.88
N LEU A 82 -0.49 1.56 3.86
CA LEU A 82 -0.23 0.15 3.59
C LEU A 82 1.27 -0.15 3.67
N THR A 83 1.68 -0.88 4.70
CA THR A 83 3.09 -1.21 4.92
C THR A 83 3.45 -2.57 4.33
N SER A 84 4.70 -2.76 3.92
CA SER A 84 5.16 -4.07 3.44
C SER A 84 5.28 -5.09 4.57
N THR A 85 5.58 -4.65 5.80
CA THR A 85 5.69 -5.54 6.97
C THR A 85 5.04 -4.96 8.22
N ARG A 86 4.78 -5.81 9.20
CA ARG A 86 4.27 -5.45 10.53
C ARG A 86 5.26 -4.60 11.30
N ARG A 87 6.57 -4.85 11.16
CA ARG A 87 7.60 -3.98 11.75
C ARG A 87 7.47 -2.55 11.25
N GLN A 88 7.28 -2.37 9.94
CA GLN A 88 7.08 -1.05 9.34
C GLN A 88 5.76 -0.42 9.78
N ARG A 89 4.70 -1.22 9.94
CA ARG A 89 3.44 -0.77 10.55
C ARG A 89 3.67 -0.23 11.96
N SER A 90 4.40 -0.94 12.81
CA SER A 90 4.72 -0.49 14.16
C SER A 90 5.49 0.84 14.16
N VAL A 91 6.44 1.02 13.22
CA VAL A 91 7.15 2.31 13.05
C VAL A 91 6.17 3.43 12.68
N CYS A 92 5.27 3.20 11.71
CA CYS A 92 4.27 4.19 11.32
C CYS A 92 3.37 4.60 12.49
N VAL A 93 2.86 3.63 13.25
CA VAL A 93 2.00 3.89 14.41
C VAL A 93 2.75 4.59 15.54
N SER A 94 4.03 4.26 15.74
CA SER A 94 4.86 4.94 16.75
C SER A 94 5.12 6.40 16.37
N LEU A 95 5.32 6.67 15.07
CA LEU A 95 5.56 8.02 14.54
C LEU A 95 4.28 8.88 14.53
N ALA A 96 3.12 8.28 14.25
CA ALA A 96 1.83 8.97 14.24
C ALA A 96 0.71 8.07 14.82
N PRO A 97 0.51 8.04 16.16
CA PRO A 97 -0.48 7.18 16.80
C PRO A 97 -1.92 7.38 16.30
N ALA A 98 -2.28 8.60 15.89
CA ALA A 98 -3.59 8.92 15.32
C ALA A 98 -3.91 8.14 14.03
N ALA A 99 -2.90 7.67 13.30
CA ALA A 99 -3.07 6.90 12.07
C ALA A 99 -3.32 5.39 12.31
N LEU A 100 -3.37 4.92 13.56
CA LEU A 100 -3.51 3.50 13.92
C LEU A 100 -4.68 2.81 13.19
N HIS A 101 -5.84 3.44 13.15
CA HIS A 101 -7.08 2.87 12.59
C HIS A 101 -7.06 2.77 11.06
N ARG A 102 -6.13 3.47 10.40
CA ARG A 102 -5.96 3.50 8.95
C ARG A 102 -4.60 2.96 8.47
N THR A 103 -3.84 2.30 9.36
CA THR A 103 -2.53 1.72 9.04
C THR A 103 -2.57 0.19 9.17
N PHE A 104 -2.26 -0.49 8.07
CA PHE A 104 -2.29 -1.95 7.94
C PHE A 104 -1.05 -2.44 7.18
N THR A 105 -0.77 -3.73 7.25
CA THR A 105 0.10 -4.31 6.21
C THR A 105 -0.71 -4.52 4.93
N LEU A 106 -0.03 -4.46 3.78
CA LEU A 106 -0.67 -4.60 2.47
C LEU A 106 -1.44 -5.93 2.36
N ARG A 107 -0.82 -7.05 2.76
CA ARG A 107 -1.44 -8.38 2.69
C ARG A 107 -2.62 -8.52 3.65
N GLN A 108 -2.51 -7.96 4.85
CA GLN A 108 -3.62 -7.95 5.82
C GLN A 108 -4.81 -7.18 5.25
N PHE A 109 -4.58 -5.96 4.75
CA PHE A 109 -5.64 -5.12 4.24
C PHE A 109 -6.31 -5.71 2.99
N GLY A 110 -5.54 -6.35 2.10
CA GLY A 110 -6.11 -7.06 0.95
C GLY A 110 -7.09 -8.16 1.35
N ARG A 111 -6.76 -8.96 2.39
CA ARG A 111 -7.68 -9.98 2.91
C ARG A 111 -8.93 -9.37 3.56
N LEU A 112 -8.75 -8.30 4.34
CA LEU A 112 -9.88 -7.58 4.96
C LEU A 112 -10.80 -6.99 3.90
N ALA A 113 -10.25 -6.40 2.85
CA ALA A 113 -11.02 -5.83 1.76
C ALA A 113 -11.83 -6.89 1.01
N GLY A 114 -11.24 -8.07 0.76
CA GLY A 114 -11.94 -9.19 0.12
C GLY A 114 -13.06 -9.83 0.97
N ALA A 115 -13.08 -9.56 2.28
CA ALA A 115 -14.09 -10.05 3.21
C ALA A 115 -15.08 -8.95 3.66
N ALA A 116 -14.85 -7.70 3.26
CA ALA A 116 -15.68 -6.58 3.65
C ALA A 116 -17.01 -6.61 2.90
N ALA A 117 -18.09 -6.25 3.61
CA ALA A 117 -19.34 -5.91 2.95
C ALA A 117 -19.17 -4.62 2.15
N THR A 118 -19.92 -4.49 1.05
CA THR A 118 -19.98 -3.27 0.26
C THR A 118 -20.41 -2.09 1.13
N PRO A 119 -19.59 -1.03 1.24
CA PRO A 119 -19.96 0.13 2.05
C PRO A 119 -20.96 1.04 1.31
N ASP A 120 -21.85 1.67 2.08
CA ASP A 120 -22.67 2.77 1.58
C ASP A 120 -21.80 4.03 1.42
N GLY A 121 -21.62 4.49 0.18
CA GLY A 121 -20.65 5.51 -0.22
C GLY A 121 -20.96 6.97 0.12
N THR A 122 -21.99 7.27 0.90
CA THR A 122 -22.72 8.54 0.71
C THR A 122 -22.20 9.80 1.40
N ASP A 123 -21.20 9.77 2.30
CA ASP A 123 -20.81 11.01 3.03
C ASP A 123 -19.31 11.32 3.19
N THR A 124 -18.39 10.40 2.90
CA THR A 124 -16.96 10.55 3.34
C THR A 124 -15.90 10.21 2.30
N GLY A 125 -16.30 9.91 1.06
CA GLY A 125 -15.43 9.49 -0.03
C GLY A 125 -15.19 7.98 -0.07
N ALA A 126 -15.10 7.43 -1.29
CA ALA A 126 -15.01 5.99 -1.56
C ALA A 126 -13.87 5.30 -0.79
N LEU A 127 -12.68 5.90 -0.76
CA LEU A 127 -11.53 5.33 -0.04
C LEU A 127 -11.77 5.25 1.47
N ARG A 128 -12.27 6.32 2.12
CA ARG A 128 -12.56 6.29 3.57
C ARG A 128 -13.65 5.28 3.90
N ALA A 129 -14.67 5.15 3.05
CA ALA A 129 -15.72 4.16 3.19
C ALA A 129 -15.18 2.73 3.11
N ALA A 130 -14.33 2.43 2.12
CA ALA A 130 -13.63 1.16 1.99
C ALA A 130 -12.75 0.84 3.22
N VAL A 131 -12.00 1.83 3.74
CA VAL A 131 -11.17 1.65 4.94
C VAL A 131 -12.02 1.27 6.16
N ARG A 132 -13.17 1.94 6.36
CA ARG A 132 -14.09 1.60 7.47
C ARG A 132 -14.66 0.19 7.31
N ALA A 133 -15.12 -0.18 6.12
CA ALA A 133 -15.66 -1.51 5.86
C ALA A 133 -14.62 -2.61 6.11
N ALA A 134 -13.40 -2.44 5.59
CA ALA A 134 -12.30 -3.37 5.83
C ALA A 134 -11.92 -3.46 7.32
N ALA A 135 -11.96 -2.34 8.05
CA ALA A 135 -11.70 -2.35 9.50
C ALA A 135 -12.76 -3.15 10.28
N LEU A 136 -14.05 -3.04 9.90
CA LEU A 136 -15.15 -3.81 10.50
C LEU A 136 -15.06 -5.30 10.16
N ALA A 137 -14.60 -5.65 8.96
CA ALA A 137 -14.40 -7.03 8.52
C ALA A 137 -13.36 -7.80 9.35
N ARG A 138 -12.55 -7.12 10.17
CA ARG A 138 -11.53 -7.76 11.02
C ARG A 138 -12.11 -8.81 11.96
N GLY A 139 -13.34 -8.60 12.46
CA GLY A 139 -14.03 -9.57 13.33
C GLY A 139 -14.57 -10.81 12.61
N LEU A 140 -14.61 -10.80 11.27
CA LEU A 140 -15.17 -11.88 10.46
C LEU A 140 -14.13 -12.91 10.01
N LEU A 141 -12.84 -12.58 10.14
CA LEU A 141 -11.74 -13.41 9.66
C LEU A 141 -11.05 -14.13 10.83
N GLN A 142 -10.66 -15.37 10.58
CA GLN A 142 -9.70 -16.04 11.46
C GLN A 142 -8.38 -15.26 11.45
N PRO A 143 -7.73 -15.07 12.63
CA PRO A 143 -6.42 -14.44 12.68
C PRO A 143 -5.44 -15.21 11.80
N ALA A 144 -4.90 -14.54 10.79
CA ALA A 144 -3.82 -15.11 9.98
C ALA A 144 -2.56 -15.28 10.83
N ALA A 145 -1.67 -16.18 10.43
CA ALA A 145 -0.38 -16.26 11.11
C ALA A 145 0.35 -14.92 10.94
N PRO A 146 1.05 -14.42 11.97
CA PRO A 146 2.02 -13.35 11.88
C PRO A 146 2.76 -13.22 10.53
N SER A 147 3.34 -14.30 10.03
CA SER A 147 4.10 -14.35 8.78
C SER A 147 3.29 -14.05 7.52
N ASP A 148 1.97 -14.25 7.55
CA ASP A 148 1.09 -14.09 6.40
C ASP A 148 0.77 -12.62 6.10
N ASP A 149 1.10 -11.72 7.03
CA ASP A 149 0.93 -10.28 6.89
C ASP A 149 2.11 -9.60 6.21
N ASP A 150 3.28 -10.23 6.24
CA ASP A 150 4.53 -9.64 5.75
C ASP A 150 4.73 -9.97 4.26
N LEU A 151 5.10 -8.94 3.49
CA LEU A 151 5.54 -9.05 2.11
C LEU A 151 7.06 -9.27 2.09
N LEU A 152 7.47 -10.39 1.51
CA LEU A 152 8.88 -10.79 1.44
C LEU A 152 9.73 -9.71 0.73
N ASP A 153 10.94 -9.48 1.22
CA ASP A 153 11.86 -8.50 0.64
C ASP A 153 12.64 -9.13 -0.51
N PRO A 154 12.55 -8.62 -1.76
CA PRO A 154 13.26 -9.21 -2.89
C PRO A 154 14.75 -8.79 -2.98
N ILE A 155 15.24 -7.94 -2.07
CA ILE A 155 16.64 -7.49 -2.05
C ILE A 155 17.61 -8.69 -1.96
N GLY A 156 18.67 -8.66 -2.78
CA GLY A 156 19.66 -9.74 -2.89
C GLY A 156 19.20 -10.92 -3.77
N GLY A 157 17.94 -10.89 -4.23
CA GLY A 157 17.39 -11.89 -5.14
C GLY A 157 17.57 -11.54 -6.62
N THR A 158 16.91 -12.34 -7.46
CA THR A 158 16.90 -12.27 -8.92
C THR A 158 15.76 -11.39 -9.45
N PRO A 159 15.76 -11.01 -10.74
CA PRO A 159 14.59 -10.36 -11.36
C PRO A 159 13.28 -11.14 -11.16
N ALA A 160 13.34 -12.47 -11.09
CA ALA A 160 12.16 -13.31 -10.86
C ALA A 160 11.58 -13.13 -9.44
N ASP A 161 12.40 -12.82 -8.45
CA ASP A 161 11.98 -12.54 -7.07
C ASP A 161 11.28 -11.19 -6.96
N PHE A 162 11.77 -10.18 -7.69
CA PHE A 162 11.06 -8.89 -7.82
C PHE A 162 9.71 -9.06 -8.50
N ARG A 163 9.63 -9.84 -9.59
CA ARG A 163 8.35 -10.16 -10.24
C ARG A 163 7.42 -10.98 -9.34
N ARG A 164 7.95 -11.88 -8.51
CA ARG A 164 7.16 -12.61 -7.50
C ARG A 164 6.56 -11.65 -6.48
N CYS A 165 7.37 -10.72 -5.96
CA CYS A 165 6.93 -9.67 -5.06
C CYS A 165 5.85 -8.79 -5.71
N ALA A 166 6.01 -8.41 -6.98
CA ALA A 166 5.02 -7.64 -7.74
C ALA A 166 3.68 -8.37 -7.80
N ARG A 167 3.68 -9.67 -8.17
CA ARG A 167 2.46 -10.48 -8.18
C ARG A 167 1.78 -10.59 -6.83
N GLU A 168 2.54 -10.60 -5.72
CA GLU A 168 1.96 -10.57 -4.37
C GLU A 168 1.31 -9.24 -4.03
N ILE A 169 1.94 -8.13 -4.46
CA ILE A 169 1.37 -6.78 -4.34
C ILE A 169 0.05 -6.69 -5.11
N GLU A 170 0.04 -7.10 -6.38
CA GLU A 170 -1.16 -7.08 -7.23
C GLU A 170 -2.30 -7.91 -6.64
N ARG A 171 -2.01 -9.14 -6.19
CA ARG A 171 -2.99 -10.00 -5.52
C ARG A 171 -3.60 -9.35 -4.28
N ALA A 172 -2.79 -8.61 -3.50
CA ALA A 172 -3.28 -7.90 -2.33
C ALA A 172 -4.07 -6.62 -2.68
N LEU A 173 -3.73 -5.95 -3.79
CA LEU A 173 -4.39 -4.73 -4.24
C LEU A 173 -5.71 -4.97 -4.97
N ALA A 174 -5.87 -6.10 -5.67
CA ALA A 174 -7.10 -6.42 -6.40
C ALA A 174 -8.39 -6.27 -5.56
N PRO A 175 -8.53 -6.90 -4.37
CA PRO A 175 -9.72 -6.70 -3.53
C PRO A 175 -9.84 -5.28 -2.97
N VAL A 176 -8.72 -4.56 -2.81
CA VAL A 176 -8.73 -3.16 -2.34
C VAL A 176 -9.35 -2.25 -3.40
N ALA A 177 -8.92 -2.40 -4.65
CA ALA A 177 -9.46 -1.63 -5.78
C ALA A 177 -10.96 -1.92 -5.94
N ALA A 178 -11.37 -3.19 -5.90
CA ALA A 178 -12.78 -3.58 -6.00
C ALA A 178 -13.63 -2.99 -4.86
N LEU A 179 -13.13 -2.97 -3.63
CA LEU A 179 -13.86 -2.40 -2.49
C LEU A 179 -13.99 -0.88 -2.61
N ILE A 180 -12.96 -0.18 -3.10
CA ILE A 180 -13.02 1.26 -3.34
C ILE A 180 -14.01 1.57 -4.46
N GLU A 181 -13.97 0.82 -5.57
CA GLU A 181 -14.90 0.98 -6.69
C GLU A 181 -16.36 0.74 -6.26
N ALA A 182 -16.60 -0.29 -5.45
CA ALA A 182 -17.93 -0.57 -4.90
C ALA A 182 -18.43 0.50 -3.91
N ALA A 183 -17.52 1.33 -3.38
CA ALA A 183 -17.82 2.36 -2.39
C ALA A 183 -18.20 3.73 -3.01
N GLY A 184 -18.15 3.89 -4.34
CA GLY A 184 -18.51 5.16 -5.00
C GLY A 184 -17.91 5.32 -6.39
#